data_AF-A0A835Z3T2-F1
#
_entry.id   AF-A0A835Z3T2-F1
#
_cell.length_a   1.000
_cell.length_b   1.000
_cell.length_c   1.000
_cell.angle_alpha   90.00
_cell.angle_beta   90.00
_cell.angle_gamma   90.00
#
_symmetry.space_group_name_H-M   'P 1'
#
loop_
_entity.id
_entity.type
_entity.pdbx_description
1 polymer ?
#
loop_
_entity_poly.entity_id
_entity_poly.type
_entity_poly.pdbx_seq_one_letter_code
_entity_poly.pdbx_strand_id
1 'polypeptide(L)'
;MQADCATAAAAAAPTIPCHVVEDHHDALPFWHLAMRRKRLAQQGITMVHIDAHPDLCVTEDMQADICFQPRALYDALDNSVGGIAEWIIPLVYEGHLDTIWWLRPPWADQFTDGTYALGVGKSQATGEQLALLRLLASMTNIDASNLDTDGCGAVTNSMQ
;
A
#
# COMPACT_ATOMS: atom_id res chain seq x y z
N MET A 1 46.69 10.79 -33.93
CA MET A 1 45.38 11.24 -33.44
C MET A 1 44.53 10.00 -33.22
N GLN A 2 44.57 9.44 -32.01
CA GLN A 2 43.64 8.41 -31.56
C GLN A 2 42.56 9.13 -30.74
N ALA A 3 41.30 8.98 -31.14
CA ALA A 3 40.17 9.46 -30.38
C ALA A 3 39.76 8.32 -29.43
N ASP A 4 39.93 8.55 -28.13
CA ASP A 4 39.43 7.67 -27.09
C ASP A 4 37.89 7.71 -27.09
N CYS A 5 37.29 6.58 -27.48
CA CYS A 5 35.88 6.31 -27.22
C CYS A 5 35.77 5.86 -25.75
N ALA A 6 35.68 6.82 -24.84
CA ALA A 6 35.29 6.54 -23.47
C ALA A 6 33.79 6.25 -23.43
N THR A 7 33.45 4.96 -23.44
CA THR A 7 32.10 4.47 -23.16
C THR A 7 31.69 4.95 -21.77
N ALA A 8 30.83 5.97 -21.70
CA ALA A 8 30.16 6.33 -20.47
C ALA A 8 29.34 5.11 -20.02
N ALA A 9 29.72 4.50 -18.91
CA ALA A 9 28.94 3.44 -18.31
C ALA A 9 27.54 4.00 -17.99
N ALA A 10 26.52 3.49 -18.68
CA ALA A 10 25.14 3.81 -18.36
C ALA A 10 24.90 3.46 -16.89
N ALA A 11 24.49 4.46 -16.08
CA ALA A 11 24.15 4.23 -14.69
C ALA A 11 23.09 3.11 -14.62
N ALA A 12 23.33 2.09 -13.80
CA ALA A 12 22.40 0.98 -13.63
C ALA A 12 21.02 1.54 -13.24
N ALA A 13 19.97 1.07 -13.92
CA ALA A 13 18.60 1.47 -13.61
C ALA A 13 18.33 1.25 -12.11
N PRO A 14 17.70 2.22 -11.42
CA PRO A 14 17.41 2.06 -10.00
C PRO A 14 16.54 0.81 -9.79
N THR A 15 17.04 -0.12 -8.99
CA THR A 15 16.30 -1.32 -8.61
C THR A 15 15.15 -0.94 -7.68
N ILE A 16 13.93 -1.39 -8.00
CA ILE A 16 12.77 -1.19 -7.14
C ILE A 16 12.88 -2.12 -5.91
N PRO A 17 12.82 -1.61 -4.67
CA PRO A 17 12.83 -2.45 -3.48
C PRO A 17 11.62 -3.39 -3.43
N CYS A 18 11.84 -4.64 -3.04
CA CYS A 18 10.81 -5.65 -2.83
C CYS A 18 10.94 -6.22 -1.41
N HIS A 19 9.83 -6.35 -0.71
CA HIS A 19 9.75 -6.82 0.66
C HIS A 19 8.68 -7.92 0.73
N VAL A 20 9.02 -9.03 1.41
CA VAL A 20 8.09 -10.10 1.76
C VAL A 20 7.83 -9.96 3.24
N VAL A 21 6.56 -9.95 3.62
CA VAL A 21 6.08 -9.79 4.99
C VAL A 21 5.10 -10.91 5.31
N GLU A 22 4.88 -11.17 6.59
CA GLU A 22 3.93 -12.19 7.04
C GLU A 22 2.52 -11.61 7.04
N ASP A 23 2.27 -10.56 7.83
CA ASP A 23 0.99 -9.87 7.90
C ASP A 23 0.98 -8.57 7.10
N HIS A 24 -0.20 -8.06 6.72
CA HIS A 24 -0.30 -6.85 5.90
C HIS A 24 0.32 -5.61 6.58
N HIS A 25 0.11 -5.43 7.89
CA HIS A 25 0.60 -4.27 8.61
C HIS A 25 2.13 -4.27 8.82
N ASP A 26 2.79 -5.43 8.69
CA ASP A 26 4.26 -5.55 8.73
C ASP A 26 4.95 -4.81 7.57
N ALA A 27 4.20 -4.36 6.56
CA ALA A 27 4.70 -3.49 5.51
C ALA A 27 5.08 -2.09 6.03
N LEU A 28 4.43 -1.59 7.08
CA LEU A 28 4.59 -0.23 7.60
C LEU A 28 6.04 0.11 8.03
N PRO A 29 6.77 -0.76 8.76
CA PRO A 29 8.19 -0.56 9.05
C PRO A 29 9.05 -0.27 7.81
N PHE A 30 8.80 -0.97 6.69
CA PHE A 30 9.55 -0.79 5.45
C PHE A 30 9.18 0.52 4.75
N TRP A 31 7.89 0.87 4.74
CA TRP A 31 7.41 2.16 4.23
C TRP A 31 8.02 3.33 4.98
N HIS A 32 7.89 3.35 6.31
CA HIS A 32 8.47 4.40 7.14
C HIS A 32 10.00 4.46 7.01
N LEU A 33 10.69 3.32 6.85
CA LEU A 33 12.12 3.30 6.58
C LEU A 33 12.47 3.90 5.20
N ALA A 34 11.70 3.58 4.16
CA ALA A 34 11.88 4.12 2.83
C ALA A 34 11.65 5.64 2.80
N MET A 35 10.64 6.13 3.51
CA MET A 35 10.36 7.56 3.71
C MET A 35 11.51 8.27 4.42
N ARG A 36 12.01 7.71 5.54
CA ARG A 36 13.17 8.27 6.28
C ARG A 36 14.43 8.31 5.42
N ARG A 37 14.61 7.33 4.54
CA ARG A 37 15.72 7.25 3.58
C ARG A 37 15.49 8.08 2.31
N LYS A 38 14.38 8.81 2.21
CA LYS A 38 13.98 9.60 1.04
C LYS A 38 13.92 8.79 -0.26
N ARG A 39 13.58 7.49 -0.13
CA ARG A 39 13.34 6.57 -1.25
C ARG A 39 11.85 6.48 -1.60
N LEU A 40 11.00 6.84 -0.65
CA LEU A 40 9.56 7.03 -0.83
C LEU A 40 9.23 8.47 -0.45
N ALA A 41 8.26 9.08 -1.15
CA ALA A 41 7.78 10.42 -0.81
C ALA A 41 7.18 10.44 0.61
N GLN A 42 7.13 11.62 1.23
CA GLN A 42 6.53 11.78 2.56
C GLN A 42 5.02 12.03 2.48
N GLN A 43 4.47 12.39 1.32
CA GLN A 43 3.07 12.77 1.11
C GLN A 43 2.76 12.53 -0.37
N GLY A 44 1.48 12.49 -0.77
CA GLY A 44 1.12 12.33 -2.18
C GLY A 44 1.31 10.90 -2.71
N ILE A 45 1.38 9.90 -1.82
CA ILE A 45 1.60 8.52 -2.24
C ILE A 45 0.31 7.98 -2.85
N THR A 46 0.45 7.37 -4.03
CA THR A 46 -0.57 6.52 -4.63
C THR A 46 -0.20 5.07 -4.39
N MET A 47 -1.12 4.31 -3.78
CA MET A 47 -0.96 2.89 -3.52
C MET A 47 -1.85 2.07 -4.45
N VAL A 48 -1.31 0.96 -4.94
CA VAL A 48 -2.09 -0.11 -5.59
C VAL A 48 -2.14 -1.28 -4.63
N HIS A 49 -3.32 -1.57 -4.10
CA HIS A 49 -3.56 -2.65 -3.16
C HIS A 49 -4.34 -3.75 -3.87
N ILE A 50 -3.70 -4.91 -4.03
CA ILE A 50 -4.28 -6.07 -4.70
C ILE A 50 -4.61 -7.09 -3.62
N ASP A 51 -5.88 -7.17 -3.25
CA ASP A 51 -6.36 -8.07 -2.21
C ASP A 51 -7.85 -8.36 -2.39
N ALA A 52 -8.33 -9.45 -1.80
CA ALA A 52 -9.76 -9.74 -1.69
C ALA A 52 -10.49 -8.81 -0.72
N HIS A 53 -9.78 -8.13 0.18
CA HIS A 53 -10.31 -7.19 1.17
C HIS A 53 -9.76 -5.79 0.92
N PRO A 54 -10.51 -4.73 1.27
CA PRO A 54 -10.07 -3.36 1.03
C PRO A 54 -9.10 -2.83 2.09
N ASP A 55 -8.96 -3.52 3.24
CA ASP A 55 -8.14 -3.13 4.39
C ASP A 55 -8.35 -1.68 4.87
N LEU A 56 -9.60 -1.20 4.79
CA LEU A 56 -10.00 0.15 5.20
C LEU A 56 -10.71 0.18 6.57
N CYS A 57 -10.53 -0.84 7.40
CA CYS A 57 -11.12 -0.85 8.74
C CYS A 57 -10.48 0.21 9.63
N VAL A 58 -11.25 0.68 10.60
CA VAL A 58 -10.79 1.63 11.61
C VAL A 58 -10.74 0.91 12.94
N THR A 59 -9.57 0.91 13.57
CA THR A 59 -9.37 0.41 14.94
C THR A 59 -10.32 1.10 15.91
N GLU A 60 -11.20 0.33 16.55
CA GLU A 60 -12.16 0.88 17.52
C GLU A 60 -11.47 1.36 18.80
N ASP A 61 -10.38 0.71 19.24
CA ASP A 61 -9.74 0.98 20.53
C ASP A 61 -8.42 1.77 20.44
N MET A 62 -7.97 2.12 19.23
CA MET A 62 -6.71 2.85 19.05
C MET A 62 -6.94 4.37 19.07
N GLN A 63 -6.17 5.08 19.89
CA GLN A 63 -6.10 6.54 19.85
C GLN A 63 -5.46 6.99 18.52
N ALA A 64 -6.08 7.94 17.84
CA ALA A 64 -5.63 8.47 16.55
C ALA A 64 -4.21 9.08 16.61
N ASP A 65 -3.82 9.63 17.75
CA ASP A 65 -2.48 10.24 17.90
C ASP A 65 -1.35 9.18 17.91
N ILE A 66 -1.68 7.89 18.06
CA ILE A 66 -0.73 6.78 17.96
C ILE A 66 -0.20 6.64 16.53
N CYS A 67 -0.97 7.02 15.50
CA CYS A 67 -0.52 6.99 14.10
C CYS A 67 0.81 7.75 13.92
N PHE A 68 0.96 8.91 14.56
CA PHE A 68 2.19 9.71 14.49
C PHE A 68 3.37 9.14 15.31
N GLN A 69 3.20 7.96 15.93
CA GLN A 69 4.19 7.29 16.77
C GLN A 69 4.48 5.88 16.21
N PRO A 70 5.38 5.74 15.21
CA PRO A 70 5.50 4.51 14.42
C PRO A 70 5.63 3.22 15.23
N ARG A 71 6.42 3.20 16.31
CA ARG A 71 6.56 1.98 17.13
C ARG A 71 5.26 1.62 17.86
N ALA A 72 4.61 2.61 18.46
CA ALA A 72 3.35 2.41 19.16
C ALA A 72 2.23 2.00 18.19
N LEU A 73 2.25 2.52 16.95
CA LEU A 73 1.34 2.09 15.90
C LEU A 73 1.52 0.61 15.54
N TYR A 74 2.77 0.16 15.34
CA TYR A 74 3.02 -1.25 15.02
C TYR A 74 2.56 -2.15 16.16
N ASP A 75 2.94 -1.81 17.39
CA ASP A 75 2.52 -2.55 18.58
C ASP A 75 0.98 -2.57 18.71
N ALA A 76 0.28 -1.48 18.39
CA ALA A 76 -1.18 -1.43 18.43
C ALA A 76 -1.84 -2.33 17.37
N LEU A 77 -1.29 -2.36 16.16
CA LEU A 77 -1.79 -3.21 15.07
C LEU A 77 -1.51 -4.69 15.34
N ASP A 78 -0.33 -5.03 15.86
CA ASP A 78 0.04 -6.40 16.29
C ASP A 78 -0.93 -6.96 17.34
N ASN A 79 -1.39 -6.09 18.24
CA ASN A 79 -2.31 -6.47 19.32
C ASN A 79 -3.79 -6.35 18.95
N SER A 80 -4.10 -5.80 17.77
CA SER A 80 -5.48 -5.66 17.32
C SER A 80 -6.01 -6.97 16.75
N VAL A 81 -7.27 -7.29 17.06
CA VAL A 81 -7.99 -8.42 16.43
C VAL A 81 -8.11 -8.22 14.91
N GLY A 82 -8.16 -6.96 14.46
CA GLY A 82 -8.31 -6.56 13.07
C GLY A 82 -7.03 -6.09 12.38
N GLY A 83 -5.85 -6.28 12.98
CA GLY A 83 -4.59 -5.64 12.56
C GLY A 83 -4.30 -5.70 11.05
N ILE A 84 -4.55 -6.86 10.43
CA ILE A 84 -4.36 -7.09 8.99
C ILE A 84 -5.28 -6.25 8.08
N ALA A 85 -6.37 -5.69 8.60
CA ALA A 85 -7.37 -4.92 7.87
C ALA A 85 -7.41 -3.44 8.25
N GLU A 86 -6.57 -3.01 9.20
CA GLU A 86 -6.63 -1.67 9.84
C GLU A 86 -5.40 -0.80 9.53
N TRP A 87 -4.49 -1.28 8.70
CA TRP A 87 -3.15 -0.69 8.52
C TRP A 87 -3.12 0.47 7.50
N ILE A 88 -4.09 0.55 6.58
CA ILE A 88 -4.12 1.59 5.53
C ILE A 88 -4.60 2.93 6.09
N ILE A 89 -5.65 2.93 6.92
CA ILE A 89 -6.26 4.16 7.44
C ILE A 89 -5.27 5.04 8.22
N PRO A 90 -4.37 4.51 9.07
CA PRO A 90 -3.30 5.29 9.69
C PRO A 90 -2.46 6.12 8.71
N LEU A 91 -2.05 5.52 7.58
CA LEU A 91 -1.25 6.21 6.55
C LEU A 91 -2.03 7.35 5.86
N VAL A 92 -3.35 7.18 5.69
CA VAL A 92 -4.23 8.23 5.17
C VAL A 92 -4.38 9.35 6.20
N TYR A 93 -4.59 9.01 7.47
CA TYR A 93 -4.73 9.98 8.56
C TYR A 93 -3.45 10.80 8.79
N GLU A 94 -2.29 10.17 8.67
CA GLU A 94 -0.97 10.83 8.75
C GLU A 94 -0.71 11.77 7.55
N GLY A 95 -1.49 11.67 6.48
CA GLY A 95 -1.32 12.44 5.25
C GLY A 95 -0.19 11.93 4.35
N HIS A 96 0.24 10.68 4.55
CA HIS A 96 1.22 10.03 3.68
C HIS A 96 0.58 9.56 2.37
N LEU A 97 -0.64 9.01 2.46
CA LEU A 97 -1.32 8.34 1.38
C LEU A 97 -2.54 9.13 0.90
N ASP A 98 -2.54 9.49 -0.39
CA ASP A 98 -3.55 10.35 -1.01
C ASP A 98 -4.55 9.56 -1.86
N THR A 99 -4.11 8.44 -2.45
CA THR A 99 -4.93 7.66 -3.39
C THR A 99 -4.67 6.17 -3.22
N ILE A 100 -5.76 5.41 -3.14
CA ILE A 100 -5.75 3.95 -3.06
C ILE A 100 -6.48 3.42 -4.28
N TRP A 101 -5.79 2.61 -5.07
CA TRP A 101 -6.39 1.75 -6.07
C TRP A 101 -6.55 0.38 -5.46
N TRP A 102 -7.78 0.02 -5.08
CA TRP A 102 -8.07 -1.33 -4.65
C TRP A 102 -8.49 -2.17 -5.84
N LEU A 103 -7.69 -3.20 -6.10
CA LEU A 103 -7.86 -4.14 -7.18
C LEU A 103 -8.24 -5.48 -6.56
N ARG A 104 -9.50 -5.86 -6.74
CA ARG A 104 -10.08 -7.03 -6.10
C ARG A 104 -10.49 -8.10 -7.11
N PRO A 105 -10.61 -9.36 -6.70
CA PRO A 105 -11.19 -10.39 -7.54
C PRO A 105 -12.70 -10.18 -7.74
N PRO A 106 -13.30 -10.76 -8.79
CA PRO A 106 -14.71 -10.55 -9.11
C PRO A 106 -15.71 -10.99 -8.04
N TRP A 107 -15.31 -11.90 -7.13
CA TRP A 107 -16.15 -12.43 -6.06
C TRP A 107 -16.10 -11.63 -4.76
N ALA A 108 -15.17 -10.67 -4.61
CA ALA A 108 -15.12 -9.78 -3.46
C ALA A 108 -16.15 -8.66 -3.65
N ASP A 109 -17.17 -8.55 -2.80
CA ASP A 109 -18.34 -7.69 -3.00
C ASP A 109 -18.53 -6.59 -1.93
N GLN A 110 -17.50 -6.34 -1.11
CA GLN A 110 -17.55 -5.37 0.00
C GLN A 110 -17.86 -3.95 -0.49
N PHE A 111 -17.42 -3.60 -1.70
CA PHE A 111 -17.77 -2.35 -2.38
C PHE A 111 -18.07 -2.60 -3.85
N THR A 112 -19.00 -1.81 -4.39
CA THR A 112 -19.21 -1.70 -5.83
C THR A 112 -17.98 -1.09 -6.51
N ASP A 113 -17.76 -1.40 -7.78
CA ASP A 113 -16.73 -0.70 -8.54
C ASP A 113 -17.12 0.77 -8.75
N GLY A 114 -16.16 1.67 -8.68
CA GLY A 114 -16.39 3.09 -8.90
C GLY A 114 -15.22 3.92 -8.44
N THR A 115 -15.26 5.23 -8.68
CA THR A 115 -14.35 6.18 -8.02
C THR A 115 -15.05 6.80 -6.86
N TYR A 116 -14.38 6.79 -5.73
CA TYR A 116 -14.97 7.43 -4.62
C TYR A 116 -13.92 8.22 -3.71
N ALA A 117 -14.29 9.28 -2.97
CA ALA A 117 -13.44 10.13 -2.08
C ALA A 117 -13.52 9.89 -0.55
N LEU A 118 -12.37 9.59 0.07
CA LEU A 118 -12.22 9.18 1.47
C LEU A 118 -11.87 10.36 2.38
N GLY A 119 -12.56 10.51 3.51
CA GLY A 119 -12.20 11.44 4.59
C GLY A 119 -11.94 10.67 5.88
N VAL A 120 -10.75 10.86 6.45
CA VAL A 120 -10.36 10.29 7.74
C VAL A 120 -10.11 11.43 8.74
N GLY A 121 -10.56 11.26 9.97
CA GLY A 121 -10.36 12.26 11.01
C GLY A 121 -10.40 11.66 12.41
N LYS A 122 -10.20 12.50 13.42
CA LYS A 122 -10.30 12.15 14.83
C LYS A 122 -11.69 12.49 15.36
N SER A 123 -12.31 11.56 16.07
CA SER A 123 -13.59 11.76 16.75
C SER A 123 -13.43 12.68 17.96
N GLN A 124 -14.18 13.79 17.99
CA GLN A 124 -14.22 14.67 19.17
C GLN A 124 -15.14 14.14 20.28
N ALA A 125 -16.10 13.28 19.94
CA ALA A 125 -17.10 12.76 20.89
C ALA A 125 -16.59 11.58 21.71
N THR A 126 -15.86 10.65 21.07
CA THR A 126 -15.14 9.56 21.76
C THR A 126 -13.73 10.00 22.19
N GLY A 127 -13.42 11.28 22.02
CA GLY A 127 -12.28 11.95 22.60
C GLY A 127 -10.96 11.73 21.90
N GLU A 128 -10.73 10.61 21.19
CA GLU A 128 -9.41 10.37 20.62
C GLU A 128 -9.30 9.35 19.49
N GLN A 129 -10.37 8.64 19.10
CA GLN A 129 -10.29 7.54 18.13
C GLN A 129 -10.35 8.04 16.68
N LEU A 130 -9.77 7.26 15.76
CA LEU A 130 -9.94 7.46 14.32
C LEU A 130 -11.40 7.26 13.92
N ALA A 131 -11.84 8.02 12.92
CA ALA A 131 -13.17 7.93 12.36
C ALA A 131 -13.12 8.16 10.84
N LEU A 132 -13.92 7.37 10.13
CA LEU A 132 -14.16 7.57 8.70
C LEU A 132 -15.27 8.59 8.52
N LEU A 133 -14.91 9.81 8.11
CA LEU A 133 -15.85 10.92 7.96
C LEU A 133 -16.66 10.83 6.66
N ARG A 134 -16.09 10.20 5.62
CA ARG A 134 -16.77 9.93 4.35
C ARG A 134 -16.02 8.84 3.61
N LEU A 135 -16.61 7.66 3.40
CA LEU A 135 -16.05 6.76 2.40
C LEU A 135 -16.67 7.12 1.08
N LEU A 136 -15.82 7.64 0.23
CA LEU A 136 -15.89 7.17 -1.09
C LEU A 136 -14.43 6.63 -1.50
N ALA A 137 -14.16 5.50 -2.20
CA ALA A 137 -12.81 5.06 -2.66
C ALA A 137 -12.75 4.62 -4.15
N SER A 138 -11.66 4.75 -4.92
CA SER A 138 -11.62 4.21 -6.31
C SER A 138 -11.29 2.71 -6.36
N MET A 139 -12.27 1.91 -6.78
CA MET A 139 -12.27 0.45 -6.71
C MET A 139 -12.62 -0.10 -8.09
N THR A 140 -11.72 -0.92 -8.65
CA THR A 140 -11.87 -1.49 -9.98
C THR A 140 -11.55 -2.97 -9.92
N ASN A 141 -12.43 -3.80 -10.45
CA ASN A 141 -12.22 -5.25 -10.57
C ASN A 141 -11.02 -5.56 -11.48
N ILE A 142 -10.19 -6.54 -11.10
CA ILE A 142 -9.25 -7.15 -12.04
C ILE A 142 -10.00 -8.25 -12.79
N ASP A 143 -10.33 -8.00 -14.06
CA ASP A 143 -10.69 -9.09 -14.96
C ASP A 143 -9.41 -9.78 -15.48
N ALA A 144 -9.01 -10.85 -14.79
CA ALA A 144 -7.86 -11.66 -15.16
C ALA A 144 -8.01 -12.33 -16.55
N SER A 145 -9.19 -12.31 -17.16
CA SER A 145 -9.39 -12.83 -18.53
C SER A 145 -8.80 -11.94 -19.62
N ASN A 146 -8.42 -10.69 -19.29
CA ASN A 146 -7.75 -9.74 -20.19
C ASN A 146 -6.28 -9.49 -19.86
N LEU A 147 -5.69 -10.25 -18.92
CA LEU A 147 -4.25 -10.22 -18.69
C LEU A 147 -3.57 -11.03 -19.80
N ASP A 148 -2.86 -10.32 -20.66
CA ASP A 148 -2.05 -10.88 -21.74
C ASP A 148 -1.03 -11.87 -21.14
N THR A 149 -1.28 -13.17 -21.27
CA THR A 149 -0.41 -14.24 -20.77
C THR A 149 0.73 -14.56 -21.75
N ASP A 150 0.78 -13.87 -22.89
CA ASP A 150 1.69 -14.18 -24.00
C ASP A 150 3.14 -13.68 -23.80
N GLY A 151 3.48 -13.17 -22.61
CA GLY A 151 4.84 -12.71 -22.28
C GLY A 151 5.77 -13.75 -21.64
N CYS A 152 5.25 -14.86 -21.12
CA CYS A 152 6.09 -15.88 -20.47
C CYS A 152 6.58 -16.89 -21.51
N GLY A 153 7.68 -16.55 -22.19
CA GLY A 153 8.43 -17.49 -22.99
C GLY A 153 8.87 -18.68 -22.14
N ALA A 154 8.15 -19.79 -22.27
CA ALA A 154 8.55 -21.07 -21.73
C ALA A 154 9.92 -21.46 -22.32
N VAL A 155 10.98 -21.33 -21.53
CA VAL A 155 12.25 -22.00 -21.82
C VAL A 155 12.03 -23.48 -21.51
N THR A 156 11.55 -24.23 -22.49
CA THR A 156 11.52 -25.68 -22.42
C THR A 156 12.95 -26.20 -22.58
N ASN A 157 13.57 -26.58 -21.48
CA ASN A 157 14.82 -27.35 -21.52
C ASN A 157 14.49 -28.74 -22.06
N SER A 158 14.81 -28.96 -23.34
CA SER A 158 14.74 -30.27 -23.96
C SER A 158 16.02 -31.03 -23.59
N MET A 159 15.90 -32.00 -22.67
CA MET A 159 16.93 -33.01 -22.49
C MET A 159 17.01 -33.87 -23.76
N GLN A 160 18.17 -33.82 -24.44
CA GLN A 160 18.71 -34.91 -25.26
C GLN A 160 20.08 -35.27 -24.70
#